data_AF-A0A7Y3BD28-F1
#
_entry.id   AF-A0A7Y3BD28-F1
#
_cell.length_a   1.000
_cell.length_b   1.000
_cell.length_c   1.000
_cell.angle_alpha   90.00
_cell.angle_beta   90.00
_cell.angle_gamma   90.00
#
_symmetry.space_group_name_H-M   'P 1'
#
loop_
_entity.id
_entity.type
_entity.pdbx_description
1 polymer ?
#
loop_
_entity_poly.entity_id
_entity_poly.type
_entity_poly.pdbx_seq_one_letter_code
_entity_poly.pdbx_strand_id
1 'polypeptide(L)'
;VDVLSGDNTGSYDGVASLGVRPMFGENIPNFETHVFDFRGDLYGAQMSVALVEYLRPEEKFDGLGALITQMDADSARAREILAG
;
A
#
# COMPACT_ATOMS: atom_id res chain seq x y z
N VAL A 1 -8.16 -5.38 0.13
CA VAL A 1 -8.12 -4.63 -1.14
C VAL A 1 -9.07 -5.31 -2.09
N ASP A 2 -10.16 -4.64 -2.44
CA ASP A 2 -11.17 -5.21 -3.33
C ASP A 2 -11.04 -4.58 -4.71
N VAL A 3 -10.81 -5.41 -5.73
CA VAL A 3 -10.85 -5.02 -7.14
C VAL A 3 -12.28 -5.23 -7.63
N LEU A 4 -12.96 -4.13 -7.96
CA LEU A 4 -14.40 -4.08 -8.23
C LEU A 4 -14.75 -4.15 -9.73
N SER A 5 -13.76 -3.97 -10.61
CA SER A 5 -13.96 -4.05 -12.07
C SER A 5 -12.71 -4.58 -12.80
N GLY A 6 -12.89 -4.98 -14.06
CA GLY A 6 -11.84 -5.58 -14.89
C GLY A 6 -11.74 -7.10 -14.74
N ASP A 7 -10.72 -7.70 -15.37
CA ASP A 7 -10.56 -9.17 -15.40
C ASP A 7 -10.01 -9.73 -14.08
N ASN A 8 -9.45 -8.87 -13.23
CA ASN A 8 -8.79 -9.22 -11.97
C ASN A 8 -9.68 -8.94 -10.74
N THR A 9 -11.01 -9.04 -10.87
CA THR A 9 -11.91 -8.82 -9.73
C THR A 9 -11.69 -9.85 -8.62
N GLY A 10 -11.74 -9.38 -7.36
CA GLY A 10 -11.46 -10.23 -6.20
C GLY A 10 -11.06 -9.42 -4.98
N SER A 11 -10.87 -10.14 -3.86
CA SER A 11 -10.38 -9.59 -2.60
C SER A 11 -8.96 -10.07 -2.34
N TYR A 12 -8.08 -9.13 -2.04
CA TYR A 12 -6.65 -9.34 -1.84
C TYR A 12 -6.18 -8.66 -0.56
N ASP A 13 -5.13 -9.19 0.04
CA ASP A 13 -4.44 -8.53 1.14
C ASP A 13 -3.39 -7.55 0.62
N GLY A 14 -2.97 -6.62 1.47
CA GLY A 14 -1.96 -5.64 1.09
C GLY A 14 -1.56 -4.72 2.22
N VAL A 15 -0.56 -3.89 1.93
CA VAL A 15 -0.12 -2.79 2.80
C VAL A 15 -0.20 -1.49 2.01
N ALA A 16 -0.63 -0.42 2.67
CA ALA A 16 -0.79 0.88 2.04
C ALA A 16 0.10 1.94 2.68
N SER A 17 0.62 2.83 1.85
CA SER A 17 1.29 4.06 2.24
C SER A 17 0.38 5.24 1.91
N LEU A 18 0.05 6.05 2.92
CA LEU A 18 -0.66 7.30 2.76
C LEU A 18 0.28 8.45 3.12
N GLY A 19 0.84 9.08 2.09
CA GLY A 19 1.78 10.18 2.25
C GLY A 19 1.27 11.49 1.67
N VAL A 20 1.91 12.58 2.05
CA VAL A 20 1.62 13.90 1.47
C VAL A 20 2.89 14.42 0.83
N ARG A 21 2.82 14.90 -0.42
CA ARG A 21 3.95 15.58 -1.07
C ARG A 21 3.79 17.09 -0.91
N PRO A 22 4.41 17.74 0.09
CA PRO A 22 4.12 19.16 0.40
C PRO A 22 4.79 20.13 -0.60
N MET A 23 5.65 19.61 -1.47
CA MET A 23 6.61 20.41 -2.25
C MET A 23 6.10 20.92 -3.61
N PHE A 24 4.85 20.60 -4.01
CA PHE A 24 4.34 20.88 -5.36
C PHE A 24 3.03 21.70 -5.40
N GLY A 25 2.81 22.60 -4.44
CA GLY A 25 1.78 23.65 -4.51
C GLY A 25 0.33 23.19 -4.32
N GLU A 26 0.02 21.92 -4.63
CA GLU A 26 -1.24 21.27 -4.29
C GLU A 26 -0.99 20.16 -3.27
N ASN A 27 -1.68 20.24 -2.14
CA ASN A 27 -1.55 19.33 -1.01
C ASN A 27 -2.31 18.02 -1.30
N ILE A 28 -1.93 17.31 -2.36
CA ILE A 28 -2.63 16.10 -2.81
C ILE A 28 -2.08 14.90 -2.01
N PRO A 29 -2.92 14.20 -1.24
CA PRO A 29 -2.54 12.94 -0.61
C PRO A 29 -2.18 11.91 -1.67
N ASN A 30 -1.02 11.27 -1.50
CA ASN A 30 -0.61 10.14 -2.30
C ASN A 30 -0.94 8.86 -1.55
N PHE A 31 -1.87 8.08 -2.08
CA PHE A 31 -2.28 6.81 -1.50
C PHE A 31 -1.85 5.66 -2.43
N GLU A 32 -0.85 4.91 -1.98
CA GLU A 32 -0.28 3.78 -2.72
C GLU A 32 -0.53 2.49 -1.95
N THR A 33 -0.86 1.40 -2.65
CA THR A 33 -1.10 0.09 -2.03
C THR A 33 -0.27 -0.97 -2.73
N HIS A 34 0.49 -1.73 -1.97
CA HIS A 34 1.15 -2.94 -2.41
C HIS A 34 0.23 -4.13 -2.16
N VAL A 35 -0.31 -4.71 -3.24
CA VAL A 35 -1.20 -5.87 -3.18
C VAL A 35 -0.36 -7.14 -3.10
N PHE A 36 -0.57 -7.93 -2.06
CA PHE A 36 0.19 -9.15 -1.81
C PHE A 36 -0.19 -10.26 -2.79
N ASP A 37 0.82 -11.04 -3.20
CA ASP A 37 0.69 -12.26 -4.00
C ASP A 37 -0.05 -12.09 -5.34
N PHE A 38 -0.23 -10.83 -5.78
CA PHE A 38 -0.88 -10.47 -7.02
C PHE A 38 0.11 -10.37 -8.18
N ARG A 39 -0.31 -10.79 -9.38
CA ARG A 39 0.44 -10.64 -10.62
C ARG A 39 -0.49 -10.19 -11.74
N GLY A 40 -0.14 -9.08 -12.38
CA GLY A 40 -0.92 -8.48 -13.46
C GLY A 40 -0.91 -6.96 -13.38
N ASP A 41 -1.74 -6.32 -14.18
CA ASP A 41 -2.03 -4.90 -14.08
C ASP A 41 -3.45 -4.65 -13.54
N LEU A 42 -3.60 -3.53 -12.86
CA LEU A 42 -4.87 -3.03 -12.33
C LEU A 42 -5.19 -1.63 -12.89
N TYR A 43 -4.52 -1.23 -13.97
CA TYR A 43 -4.74 0.07 -14.60
C TYR A 43 -6.19 0.18 -15.10
N GLY A 44 -6.89 1.23 -14.68
CA GLY A 44 -8.29 1.47 -15.03
C GLY A 44 -9.30 0.65 -14.23
N ALA A 45 -8.85 -0.28 -13.37
CA ALA A 45 -9.75 -0.99 -12.47
C ALA A 45 -10.22 -0.07 -11.34
N GLN A 46 -11.48 -0.23 -10.94
CA GLN A 46 -12.01 0.41 -9.75
C GLN A 46 -11.61 -0.42 -8.53
N MET A 47 -11.04 0.22 -7.51
CA MET A 47 -10.56 -0.46 -6.31
C MET A 47 -11.14 0.16 -5.05
N SER A 48 -11.36 -0.66 -4.03
CA SER A 48 -11.68 -0.25 -2.66
C SER A 48 -10.61 -0.76 -1.71
N VAL A 49 -10.12 0.10 -0.82
CA VAL A 49 -9.08 -0.25 0.15
C VAL A 49 -9.60 0.06 1.56
N ALA A 50 -9.73 -0.98 2.38
CA ALA A 50 -10.04 -0.86 3.79
C ALA A 50 -8.74 -0.65 4.60
N LEU A 51 -8.70 0.39 5.43
CA LEU A 51 -7.61 0.61 6.38
C LEU A 51 -7.91 -0.18 7.65
N VAL A 52 -7.20 -1.29 7.84
CA VAL A 52 -7.43 -2.24 8.95
C VAL A 52 -6.67 -1.82 10.21
N GLU A 53 -5.37 -1.59 10.09
CA GLU A 53 -4.51 -1.19 11.20
C GLU A 53 -3.45 -0.20 10.74
N TYR A 54 -3.14 0.76 11.61
CA TYR A 54 -2.08 1.73 11.39
C TYR A 54 -0.74 1.18 11.91
N LEU A 55 0.24 1.02 11.01
CA LEU A 55 1.54 0.45 11.35
C LEU A 55 2.50 1.48 11.97
N ARG A 56 2.71 2.62 11.29
CA ARG A 56 3.72 3.64 11.68
C ARG A 56 3.53 4.96 10.90
N PRO A 57 4.13 6.07 11.38
CA PRO A 57 4.19 7.32 10.61
C PRO A 57 5.14 7.24 9.42
N GLU A 58 5.07 8.25 8.53
CA GLU A 58 6.05 8.42 7.47
C GLU A 58 7.46 8.63 8.05
N GLU A 59 8.46 8.02 7.42
CA GLU A 59 9.85 8.08 7.84
C GLU A 59 10.75 8.49 6.68
N LYS A 60 11.83 9.20 7.02
CA LYS A 60 12.93 9.46 6.08
C LYS A 60 13.97 8.37 6.28
N PHE A 61 14.42 7.78 5.18
CA PHE A 61 15.42 6.72 5.19
C PHE A 61 16.76 7.23 4.65
N ASP A 62 17.84 6.78 5.29
CA ASP A 62 19.21 7.05 4.87
C ASP A 62 19.61 6.12 3.71
N GLY A 63 18.88 6.23 2.60
CA GLY A 63 19.13 5.50 1.36
C GLY A 63 18.19 4.32 1.10
N LEU A 64 18.37 3.71 -0.08
CA LEU A 64 17.45 2.71 -0.62
C LEU A 64 17.41 1.42 0.22
N GLY A 65 18.54 0.97 0.77
CA GLY A 65 18.58 -0.26 1.55
C GLY A 65 17.75 -0.19 2.84
N ALA A 66 17.79 0.96 3.52
CA ALA A 66 16.98 1.20 4.72
C ALA A 66 15.49 1.25 4.39
N LEU A 67 15.12 1.91 3.28
CA LEU A 67 13.74 1.94 2.78
C LEU A 67 13.21 0.53 2.48
N ILE A 68 13.96 -0.28 1.70
CA ILE A 68 13.54 -1.65 1.35
C ILE A 68 13.37 -2.48 2.62
N THR A 69 14.33 -2.42 3.55
CA THR A 69 14.28 -3.17 4.81
C THR A 69 13.01 -2.82 5.61
N GLN A 70 12.65 -1.54 5.68
CA GLN A 70 11.43 -1.13 6.37
C GLN A 70 10.17 -1.56 5.61
N MET A 71 10.14 -1.47 4.28
CA MET A 71 9.01 -1.94 3.48
C MET A 71 8.77 -3.45 3.65
N ASP A 72 9.82 -4.24 3.74
CA ASP A 72 9.75 -5.69 3.99
C ASP A 72 9.18 -5.96 5.40
N ALA A 73 9.64 -5.21 6.42
CA ALA A 73 9.12 -5.32 7.77
C ALA A 73 7.64 -4.91 7.88
N ASP A 74 7.25 -3.83 7.21
CA ASP A 74 5.86 -3.36 7.14
C ASP A 74 4.97 -4.42 6.46
N SER A 75 5.46 -5.05 5.38
CA SER A 75 4.76 -6.10 4.67
C SER A 75 4.58 -7.36 5.51
N ALA A 76 5.63 -7.79 6.23
CA ALA A 76 5.56 -8.93 7.13
C ALA A 76 4.54 -8.67 8.26
N ARG A 77 4.59 -7.50 8.87
CA ARG A 77 3.66 -7.13 9.95
C ARG A 77 2.21 -7.04 9.47
N ALA A 78 1.97 -6.46 8.30
CA ALA A 78 0.64 -6.40 7.69
C ALA A 78 0.07 -7.81 7.45
N ARG A 79 0.89 -8.76 6.95
CA ARG A 79 0.47 -10.16 6.76
C ARG A 79 0.08 -10.83 8.08
N GLU A 80 0.82 -10.60 9.17
CA GLU A 80 0.44 -11.12 10.49
C GLU A 80 -0.90 -10.58 10.97
N ILE A 81 -1.16 -9.29 10.77
CA ILE A 81 -2.41 -8.63 11.17
C ILE A 81 -3.60 -9.15 10.36
N LEU A 82 -3.41 -9.34 9.05
CA LEU A 82 -4.47 -9.76 8.13
C LEU A 82 -4.75 -11.27 8.19
N ALA A 83 -3.84 -12.07 8.74
CA ALA A 83 -4.02 -13.52 8.92
C ALA A 83 -4.94 -13.90 10.12
N GLY A 84 -5.58 -12.92 10.76
CA GLY A 84 -6.42 -13.07 11.96
C GLY A 84 -7.55 -14.09 11.85
#